data_AF-A0A8J6C037-F1
#
_entry.id   AF-A0A8J6C037-F1
#
_cell.length_a   1.000
_cell.length_b   1.000
_cell.length_c   1.000
_cell.angle_alpha   90.00
_cell.angle_beta   90.00
_cell.angle_gamma   90.00
#
_symmetry.space_group_name_H-M   'P 1'
#
loop_
_entity.id
_entity.type
_entity.pdbx_description
1 polymer ?
#
loop_
_entity_poly.entity_id
_entity_poly.type
_entity_poly.pdbx_seq_one_letter_code
_entity_poly.pdbx_strand_id
1 'polypeptide(L)'
;MPNWTKPSVFIRKMGITKRCMSTTIVLAQKYYFQAAPTLDAMAGGPIPTDLLCAACLCIAVKIASDFGPDSFEPPVHEYLVLKHVCRHGSAPTADQLDIRNSKARFATTECSVLATIGFENLAPSLPHGKLLEILPQGIAGSVVELAWAILNDSCSLPESIERDPAAMAEAALKKAVSMAGHTASAHAHV
;
A
#
# COMPACT_ATOMS: atom_id res chain seq x y z
N MET A 1 -3.42 9.48 28.47
CA MET A 1 -3.75 9.17 27.06
C MET A 1 -2.63 8.30 26.50
N PRO A 2 -2.90 7.24 25.72
CA PRO A 2 -1.84 6.40 25.15
C PRO A 2 -0.87 7.23 24.30
N ASN A 3 0.36 6.75 24.15
CA ASN A 3 1.45 7.47 23.47
C ASN A 3 1.29 7.34 21.95
N TRP A 4 0.34 8.09 21.35
CA TRP A 4 -0.05 8.02 19.93
C TRP A 4 0.85 8.83 18.98
N THR A 5 2.16 8.84 19.21
CA THR A 5 3.08 9.70 18.43
C THR A 5 3.80 8.95 17.31
N LYS A 6 3.68 7.62 17.24
CA LYS A 6 4.41 6.80 16.27
C LYS A 6 3.46 6.13 15.27
N PRO A 7 3.67 6.31 13.95
CA PRO A 7 2.88 5.61 12.91
C PRO A 7 2.83 4.09 13.08
N SER A 8 3.91 3.48 13.58
CA SER A 8 3.98 2.03 13.82
C SER A 8 2.98 1.52 14.87
N VAL A 9 2.58 2.35 15.83
CA VAL A 9 1.55 2.00 16.82
C VAL A 9 0.17 1.95 16.17
N PHE A 10 -0.13 2.94 15.32
CA PHE A 10 -1.36 2.97 14.52
C PHE A 10 -1.45 1.79 13.56
N ILE A 11 -0.37 1.51 12.82
CA ILE A 11 -0.32 0.39 11.87
C ILE A 11 -0.64 -0.93 12.57
N ARG A 12 -0.04 -1.19 13.74
CA ARG A 12 -0.32 -2.41 14.51
C ARG A 12 -1.75 -2.45 15.05
N LYS A 13 -2.24 -1.34 15.61
CA LYS A 13 -3.58 -1.30 16.21
C LYS A 13 -4.69 -1.47 15.16
N MET A 14 -4.50 -0.88 13.98
CA MET A 14 -5.44 -0.99 12.86
C MET A 14 -5.29 -2.30 12.06
N GLY A 15 -4.39 -3.19 12.46
CA GLY A 15 -4.17 -4.45 11.73
C GLY A 15 -3.63 -4.26 10.31
N ILE A 16 -3.00 -3.12 10.02
CA ILE A 16 -2.51 -2.81 8.66
C ILE A 16 -1.33 -3.72 8.33
N THR A 17 -1.52 -4.60 7.37
CA THR A 17 -0.50 -5.55 6.90
C THR A 17 0.36 -4.97 5.79
N LYS A 18 1.48 -5.62 5.46
CA LYS A 18 2.26 -5.29 4.26
C LYS A 18 1.42 -5.36 2.99
N ARG A 19 0.49 -6.33 2.90
CA ARG A 19 -0.48 -6.44 1.80
C ARG A 19 -1.34 -5.18 1.70
N CYS A 20 -1.87 -4.68 2.82
CA CYS A 20 -2.64 -3.43 2.83
C CYS A 20 -1.83 -2.25 2.27
N MET A 21 -0.56 -2.13 2.68
CA MET A 21 0.32 -1.07 2.20
C MET A 21 0.61 -1.19 0.69
N SER A 22 0.94 -2.39 0.20
CA SER A 22 1.16 -2.61 -1.24
C SER A 22 -0.10 -2.36 -2.06
N THR A 23 -1.27 -2.84 -1.62
CA THR A 23 -2.55 -2.54 -2.26
C THR A 23 -2.84 -1.04 -2.26
N THR A 24 -2.53 -0.33 -1.16
CA THR A 24 -2.70 1.13 -1.09
C THR A 24 -1.90 1.85 -2.18
N ILE A 25 -0.64 1.46 -2.37
CA ILE A 25 0.24 2.05 -3.39
C ILE A 25 -0.32 1.81 -4.79
N VAL A 26 -0.68 0.56 -5.09
CA VAL A 26 -1.24 0.18 -6.40
C VAL A 26 -2.55 0.91 -6.69
N LEU A 27 -3.45 1.03 -5.70
CA LEU A 27 -4.69 1.78 -5.86
C LEU A 27 -4.42 3.28 -6.13
N ALA A 28 -3.48 3.89 -5.40
CA ALA A 28 -3.13 5.29 -5.62
C ALA A 28 -2.52 5.52 -7.01
N GLN A 29 -1.64 4.63 -7.48
CA GLN A 29 -1.06 4.70 -8.82
C GLN A 29 -2.12 4.53 -9.91
N LYS A 30 -3.01 3.52 -9.77
CA LYS A 30 -4.14 3.32 -10.71
C LYS A 30 -5.04 4.55 -10.77
N TYR A 31 -5.36 5.12 -9.60
CA TYR A 31 -6.14 6.35 -9.53
C TYR A 31 -5.48 7.47 -10.33
N TYR A 32 -4.19 7.77 -10.10
CA TYR A 32 -3.51 8.83 -10.83
C TYR A 32 -3.41 8.55 -12.33
N PHE A 33 -3.15 7.31 -12.73
CA PHE A 33 -3.07 6.92 -14.13
C PHE A 33 -4.40 7.10 -14.86
N GLN A 34 -5.51 6.69 -14.24
CA GLN A 34 -6.85 6.76 -14.83
C GLN A 34 -7.52 8.13 -14.66
N ALA A 35 -7.17 8.88 -13.61
CA ALA A 35 -7.64 10.24 -13.39
C ALA A 35 -6.84 11.27 -14.18
N ALA A 36 -5.65 10.95 -14.68
CA ALA A 36 -4.81 11.87 -15.47
C ALA A 36 -5.58 12.67 -16.55
N PRO A 37 -6.53 12.08 -17.33
CA PRO A 37 -7.31 12.82 -18.32
C PRO A 37 -8.32 13.80 -17.72
N THR A 38 -8.73 13.62 -16.46
CA THR A 38 -9.79 14.39 -15.79
C THR A 38 -9.27 15.34 -14.73
N LEU A 39 -8.03 15.16 -14.23
CA LEU A 39 -7.40 16.03 -13.23
C LEU A 39 -7.29 17.49 -13.70
N ASP A 40 -7.04 17.72 -14.99
CA ASP A 40 -7.01 19.06 -15.60
C ASP A 40 -8.39 19.73 -15.68
N ALA A 41 -9.48 18.95 -15.58
CA ALA A 41 -10.86 19.42 -15.68
C ALA A 41 -11.57 19.56 -14.32
N MET A 42 -10.93 19.17 -13.20
CA MET A 42 -11.55 19.23 -11.88
C MET A 42 -11.56 20.66 -11.32
N ALA A 43 -12.76 21.26 -11.22
CA ALA A 43 -12.97 22.60 -10.67
C ALA A 43 -12.47 22.81 -9.21
N GLY A 44 -12.17 21.72 -8.48
CA GLY A 44 -11.63 21.74 -7.13
C GLY A 44 -10.13 21.41 -7.00
N GLY A 45 -9.43 21.26 -8.14
CA GLY A 45 -8.05 20.80 -8.18
C GLY A 45 -7.88 19.31 -7.85
N PRO A 46 -6.66 18.76 -7.98
CA PRO A 46 -6.36 17.37 -7.68
C PRO A 46 -6.61 17.05 -6.20
N ILE A 47 -7.08 15.83 -5.92
CA ILE A 47 -7.20 15.34 -4.55
C ILE A 47 -5.81 15.38 -3.87
N PRO A 48 -5.67 15.96 -2.66
CA PRO A 48 -4.40 15.95 -1.93
C PRO A 48 -3.89 14.52 -1.74
N THR A 49 -2.63 14.27 -2.10
CA THR A 49 -2.03 12.93 -2.09
C THR A 49 -2.13 12.24 -0.73
N ASP A 50 -1.99 12.99 0.37
CA ASP A 50 -2.12 12.46 1.72
C ASP A 50 -3.54 11.99 2.06
N LEU A 51 -4.56 12.68 1.54
CA LEU A 51 -5.97 12.27 1.67
C LEU A 51 -6.28 11.08 0.76
N LEU A 52 -5.75 11.07 -0.46
CA LEU A 52 -5.85 9.95 -1.39
C LEU A 52 -5.25 8.68 -0.78
N CYS A 53 -4.02 8.74 -0.27
CA CYS A 53 -3.36 7.60 0.37
C CYS A 53 -4.15 7.07 1.57
N ALA A 54 -4.75 7.96 2.38
CA ALA A 54 -5.58 7.55 3.52
C ALA A 54 -6.86 6.83 3.06
N ALA A 55 -7.50 7.30 1.98
CA ALA A 55 -8.67 6.65 1.40
C ALA A 55 -8.31 5.30 0.75
N CYS A 56 -7.24 5.24 -0.05
CA CYS A 56 -6.74 4.00 -0.63
C CYS A 56 -6.36 2.97 0.44
N LEU A 57 -5.82 3.41 1.59
CA LEU A 57 -5.50 2.54 2.71
C LEU A 57 -6.75 1.99 3.38
N CYS A 58 -7.78 2.81 3.57
CA CYS A 58 -9.08 2.35 4.07
C CYS A 58 -9.69 1.30 3.15
N ILE A 59 -9.70 1.54 1.84
CA ILE A 59 -10.15 0.58 0.83
C ILE A 59 -9.31 -0.71 0.90
N ALA A 60 -7.98 -0.59 0.95
CA ALA A 60 -7.08 -1.75 1.01
C ALA A 60 -7.29 -2.60 2.27
N VAL A 61 -7.54 -1.96 3.42
CA VAL A 61 -7.87 -2.66 4.67
C VAL A 61 -9.20 -3.38 4.52
N LYS A 62 -10.24 -2.74 3.97
CA LYS A 62 -11.56 -3.37 3.72
C LYS A 62 -11.42 -4.64 2.89
N ILE A 63 -10.66 -4.56 1.79
CA ILE A 63 -10.44 -5.68 0.86
C ILE A 63 -9.58 -6.78 1.48
N ALA A 64 -8.53 -6.40 2.21
CA ALA A 64 -7.70 -7.37 2.92
C ALA A 64 -8.47 -8.06 4.07
N SER A 65 -9.54 -7.42 4.55
CA SER A 65 -10.35 -7.86 5.68
C SER A 65 -11.64 -8.58 5.25
N ASP A 66 -11.73 -9.09 4.01
CA ASP A 66 -12.91 -9.81 3.52
C ASP A 66 -13.31 -10.99 4.47
N PHE A 67 -14.19 -10.63 5.40
CA PHE A 67 -15.28 -11.29 6.12
C PHE A 67 -15.04 -12.61 6.86
N GLY A 68 -14.32 -12.53 7.98
CA GLY A 68 -14.63 -13.32 9.18
C GLY A 68 -15.44 -12.47 10.17
N PRO A 69 -16.28 -13.06 11.06
CA PRO A 69 -17.13 -12.33 12.01
C PRO A 69 -16.36 -11.44 13.01
N ASP A 70 -15.04 -11.59 13.09
CA ASP A 70 -14.14 -10.85 13.98
C ASP A 70 -13.33 -9.76 13.25
N SER A 71 -13.63 -9.43 11.99
CA SER A 71 -12.89 -8.38 11.27
C SER A 71 -13.20 -6.99 11.84
N PHE A 72 -12.15 -6.31 12.33
CA PHE A 72 -12.24 -4.96 12.85
C PHE A 72 -11.91 -3.96 11.74
N GLU A 73 -12.92 -3.27 11.21
CA GLU A 73 -12.70 -2.11 10.35
C GLU A 73 -12.35 -0.90 11.22
N PRO A 74 -11.14 -0.31 11.09
CA PRO A 74 -10.81 0.91 11.81
C PRO A 74 -11.78 2.04 11.42
N PRO A 75 -12.26 2.85 12.37
CA PRO A 75 -13.14 3.96 12.03
C PRO A 75 -12.38 5.00 11.20
N VAL A 76 -13.07 5.67 10.25
CA VAL A 76 -12.51 6.73 9.38
C VAL A 76 -11.63 7.76 10.13
N HIS A 77 -12.01 8.07 11.37
CA HIS A 77 -11.22 8.95 12.25
C HIS A 77 -9.78 8.46 12.47
N GLU A 78 -9.53 7.16 12.63
CA GLU A 78 -8.18 6.62 12.82
C GLU A 78 -7.30 6.79 11.59
N TYR A 79 -7.84 6.66 10.37
CA TYR A 79 -7.11 6.95 9.14
C TYR A 79 -6.76 8.45 9.01
N LEU A 80 -7.67 9.33 9.40
CA LEU A 80 -7.44 10.78 9.40
C LEU A 80 -6.36 11.18 10.43
N VAL A 81 -6.37 10.55 11.60
CA VAL A 81 -5.32 10.73 12.61
C VAL A 81 -3.99 10.18 12.11
N LEU A 82 -3.96 8.98 11.53
CA LEU A 82 -2.73 8.41 10.96
C LEU A 82 -2.15 9.33 9.88
N LYS A 83 -2.99 9.82 8.97
CA LYS A 83 -2.61 10.81 7.96
C LYS A 83 -1.93 12.02 8.60
N HIS A 84 -2.54 12.59 9.64
CA HIS A 84 -2.00 13.76 10.34
C HIS A 84 -0.66 13.44 11.01
N VAL A 85 -0.56 12.33 11.74
CA VAL A 85 0.66 11.89 12.43
C VAL A 85 1.79 11.63 11.43
N CYS A 86 1.51 10.99 10.30
CA CYS A 86 2.50 10.78 9.24
C CYS A 86 3.00 12.10 8.63
N ARG A 87 2.13 13.11 8.53
CA ARG A 87 2.48 14.41 7.94
C ARG A 87 3.19 15.35 8.92
N HIS A 88 2.81 15.33 10.19
CA HIS A 88 3.21 16.33 11.18
C HIS A 88 4.05 15.76 12.34
N GLY A 89 4.24 14.45 12.41
CA GLY A 89 5.02 13.78 13.45
C GLY A 89 4.41 13.86 14.85
N SER A 90 3.17 14.34 14.97
CA SER A 90 2.47 14.58 16.23
C SER A 90 0.99 14.27 16.12
N ALA A 91 0.33 14.04 17.26
CA ALA A 91 -1.11 13.80 17.29
C ALA A 91 -1.87 15.13 17.08
N PRO A 92 -2.96 15.11 16.29
CA PRO A 92 -3.78 16.30 16.07
C PRO A 92 -4.45 16.77 17.36
N THR A 93 -4.54 18.08 17.57
CA THR A 93 -5.40 18.68 18.61
C THR A 93 -6.88 18.59 18.22
N ALA A 94 -7.78 18.72 19.19
CA ALA A 94 -9.23 18.68 18.95
C ALA A 94 -9.69 19.73 17.93
N ASP A 95 -9.01 20.88 17.87
CA ASP A 95 -9.31 21.98 16.94
C ASP A 95 -8.70 21.77 15.53
N GLN A 96 -7.65 20.95 15.43
CA GLN A 96 -6.96 20.66 14.15
C GLN A 96 -7.68 19.60 13.31
N LEU A 97 -8.43 18.72 13.95
CA LEU A 97 -9.36 17.82 13.29
C LEU A 97 -10.73 18.50 13.30
N ASP A 98 -11.06 19.26 12.26
CA ASP A 98 -12.47 19.44 11.91
C ASP A 98 -12.99 18.08 11.44
N ILE A 99 -13.40 17.25 12.40
CA ILE A 99 -13.72 15.84 12.19
C ILE A 99 -14.87 15.72 11.18
N ARG A 100 -15.83 16.64 11.19
CA ARG A 100 -17.03 16.55 10.36
C ARG A 100 -16.71 16.86 8.89
N ASN A 101 -16.01 17.96 8.62
CA ASN A 101 -15.60 18.29 7.27
C ASN A 101 -14.54 17.30 6.74
N SER A 102 -13.65 16.82 7.60
CA SER A 102 -12.64 15.82 7.22
C SER A 102 -13.27 14.47 6.87
N LYS A 103 -14.31 14.02 7.60
CA LYS A 103 -15.04 12.79 7.29
C LYS A 103 -15.81 12.89 5.98
N ALA A 104 -16.49 14.01 5.73
CA ALA A 104 -17.21 14.21 4.47
C ALA A 104 -16.25 14.19 3.27
N ARG A 105 -15.14 14.95 3.35
CA ARG A 105 -14.09 14.94 2.32
C ARG A 105 -13.47 13.57 2.12
N PHE A 106 -13.27 12.82 3.21
CA PHE A 106 -12.76 11.45 3.14
C PHE A 106 -13.72 10.55 2.39
N ALA A 107 -15.01 10.56 2.73
CA ALA A 107 -16.03 9.75 2.07
C ALA A 107 -16.12 10.08 0.56
N THR A 108 -16.12 11.37 0.21
CA THR A 108 -16.09 11.80 -1.21
C THR A 108 -14.82 11.31 -1.92
N THR A 109 -13.67 11.37 -1.25
CA THR A 109 -12.40 10.86 -1.81
C THR A 109 -12.46 9.36 -2.04
N GLU A 110 -12.94 8.60 -1.05
CA GLU A 110 -13.13 7.15 -1.15
C GLU A 110 -14.04 6.79 -2.33
N CYS A 111 -15.21 7.44 -2.45
CA CYS A 111 -16.10 7.24 -3.58
C CYS A 111 -15.44 7.59 -4.92
N SER A 112 -14.67 8.67 -4.98
CA SER A 112 -13.94 9.05 -6.20
C SER A 112 -12.92 7.98 -6.58
N VAL A 113 -12.17 7.44 -5.62
CA VAL A 113 -11.20 6.37 -5.88
C VAL A 113 -11.89 5.13 -6.43
N LEU A 114 -12.97 4.70 -5.78
CA LEU A 114 -13.76 3.54 -6.20
C LEU A 114 -14.33 3.73 -7.61
N ALA A 115 -14.89 4.90 -7.91
CA ALA A 115 -15.47 5.22 -9.21
C ALA A 115 -14.42 5.30 -10.32
N THR A 116 -13.24 5.85 -10.04
CA THR A 116 -12.14 5.95 -11.00
C THR A 116 -11.52 4.59 -11.29
N ILE A 117 -11.27 3.77 -10.26
CA ILE A 117 -10.60 2.47 -10.40
C ILE A 117 -11.52 1.38 -10.96
N GLY A 118 -12.82 1.47 -10.67
CA GLY A 118 -13.79 0.42 -10.95
C GLY A 118 -13.75 -0.66 -9.87
N PHE A 119 -14.93 -1.13 -9.44
CA PHE A 119 -15.08 -2.07 -8.32
C PHE A 119 -14.39 -3.42 -8.58
N GLU A 120 -14.32 -3.84 -9.84
CA GLU A 120 -13.68 -5.06 -10.31
C GLU A 120 -12.15 -5.04 -10.18
N ASN A 121 -11.54 -3.87 -10.03
CA ASN A 121 -10.08 -3.68 -10.00
C ASN A 121 -9.52 -3.45 -8.59
N LEU A 122 -10.37 -3.53 -7.57
CA LEU A 122 -10.07 -3.18 -6.18
C LEU A 122 -9.11 -4.16 -5.51
N ALA A 123 -9.16 -5.44 -5.86
CA ALA A 123 -8.24 -6.46 -5.37
C ALA A 123 -7.13 -6.72 -6.42
N PRO A 124 -6.10 -5.86 -6.52
CA PRO A 124 -5.03 -6.09 -7.47
C PRO A 124 -4.31 -7.40 -7.16
N SER A 125 -4.05 -8.18 -8.20
CA SER A 125 -3.06 -9.27 -8.13
C SER A 125 -1.71 -8.64 -7.82
N LEU A 126 -1.15 -8.93 -6.64
CA LEU A 126 0.14 -8.40 -6.22
C LEU A 126 1.26 -9.39 -6.58
N PRO A 127 2.44 -8.90 -6.99
CA PRO A 127 3.56 -9.77 -7.34
C PRO A 127 4.03 -10.62 -6.15
N HIS A 128 3.80 -10.18 -4.90
CA HIS A 128 4.10 -10.96 -3.70
C HIS A 128 3.32 -12.28 -3.61
N GLY A 129 2.05 -12.28 -4.03
CA GLY A 129 1.26 -13.51 -4.08
C GLY A 129 1.82 -14.48 -5.13
N LYS A 130 2.16 -13.93 -6.30
CA LYS A 130 2.77 -14.70 -7.40
C LYS A 130 4.15 -15.23 -7.06
N LEU A 131 4.95 -14.50 -6.29
CA LEU A 131 6.24 -14.98 -5.81
C LEU A 131 6.09 -16.31 -5.06
N LEU A 132 5.12 -16.40 -4.14
CA LEU A 132 4.87 -17.63 -3.36
C LEU A 132 4.42 -18.81 -4.24
N GLU A 133 3.70 -18.55 -5.33
CA GLU A 133 3.26 -19.59 -6.28
C GLU A 133 4.43 -20.16 -7.10
N ILE A 134 5.48 -19.38 -7.36
CA ILE A 134 6.60 -19.76 -8.24
C ILE A 134 7.88 -20.14 -7.48
N LEU A 135 7.87 -20.16 -6.14
CA LEU A 135 9.06 -20.50 -5.35
C LEU A 135 9.52 -21.94 -5.66
N PRO A 136 10.77 -22.14 -6.09
CA PRO A 136 11.33 -23.48 -6.26
C PRO A 136 11.38 -24.21 -4.91
N GLN A 137 11.17 -25.53 -4.92
CA GLN A 137 11.40 -26.33 -3.74
C GLN A 137 12.87 -26.25 -3.31
N GLY A 138 13.11 -26.10 -2.00
CA GLY A 138 14.47 -26.04 -1.44
C GLY A 138 15.21 -24.71 -1.62
N ILE A 139 14.54 -23.67 -2.11
CA ILE A 139 15.14 -22.33 -2.18
C ILE A 139 15.51 -21.81 -0.78
N ALA A 140 16.67 -21.17 -0.66
CA ALA A 140 17.11 -20.59 0.61
C ALA A 140 16.17 -19.44 1.03
N GLY A 141 15.76 -19.43 2.30
CA GLY A 141 14.87 -18.40 2.85
C GLY A 141 15.40 -16.97 2.65
N SER A 142 16.72 -16.77 2.74
CA SER A 142 17.36 -15.47 2.50
C SER A 142 17.17 -14.94 1.06
N VAL A 143 17.09 -15.82 0.07
CA VAL A 143 16.79 -15.45 -1.32
C VAL A 143 15.34 -15.00 -1.44
N VAL A 144 14.42 -15.70 -0.75
CA VAL A 144 13.00 -15.34 -0.72
C VAL A 144 12.81 -13.98 -0.03
N GLU A 145 13.49 -13.73 1.09
CA GLU A 145 13.46 -12.45 1.79
C GLU A 145 13.99 -11.31 0.91
N LEU A 146 15.09 -11.54 0.18
CA LEU A 146 15.65 -10.56 -0.75
C LEU A 146 14.70 -10.28 -1.92
N ALA A 147 14.10 -11.33 -2.52
CA ALA A 147 13.10 -11.17 -3.58
C ALA A 147 11.90 -10.36 -3.08
N TRP A 148 11.45 -10.63 -1.85
CA TRP A 148 10.37 -9.87 -1.22
C TRP A 148 10.73 -8.40 -1.01
N ALA A 149 11.97 -8.10 -0.57
CA ALA A 149 12.45 -6.74 -0.42
C ALA A 149 12.47 -5.99 -1.76
N ILE A 150 13.00 -6.61 -2.82
CA ILE A 150 13.00 -6.06 -4.17
C ILE A 150 11.58 -5.73 -4.64
N LEU A 151 10.60 -6.62 -4.38
CA LEU A 151 9.20 -6.38 -4.74
C LEU A 151 8.59 -5.21 -3.96
N ASN A 152 8.89 -5.05 -2.67
CA ASN A 152 8.40 -3.92 -1.89
C ASN A 152 8.90 -2.59 -2.47
N ASP A 153 10.18 -2.51 -2.83
CA ASP A 153 10.77 -1.31 -3.42
C ASP A 153 10.15 -1.04 -4.81
N SER A 154 9.92 -2.10 -5.58
CA SER A 154 9.36 -2.02 -6.93
C SER A 154 7.89 -1.60 -6.95
N CYS A 155 7.11 -1.82 -5.89
CA CYS A 155 5.71 -1.37 -5.81
C CYS A 155 5.57 0.15 -5.96
N SER A 156 6.60 0.92 -5.62
CA SER A 156 6.58 2.38 -5.76
C SER A 156 6.76 2.86 -7.21
N LEU A 157 7.17 1.97 -8.12
CA LEU A 157 7.46 2.30 -9.50
C LEU A 157 6.20 2.25 -10.38
N PRO A 158 6.06 3.12 -11.39
CA PRO A 158 4.92 3.12 -12.32
C PRO A 158 4.70 1.77 -13.02
N GLU A 159 5.76 1.02 -13.28
CA GLU A 159 5.70 -0.28 -13.94
C GLU A 159 4.87 -1.31 -13.17
N SER A 160 4.63 -1.08 -11.87
CA SER A 160 3.82 -1.97 -11.03
C SER A 160 2.33 -2.02 -11.41
N ILE A 161 1.83 -1.04 -12.15
CA ILE A 161 0.46 -1.06 -12.71
C ILE A 161 0.42 -1.43 -14.20
N GLU A 162 1.57 -1.45 -14.88
CA GLU A 162 1.68 -1.73 -16.32
C GLU A 162 2.10 -3.18 -16.61
N ARG A 163 2.87 -3.80 -15.70
CA ARG A 163 3.43 -5.12 -15.90
C ARG A 163 2.61 -6.22 -15.24
N ASP A 164 2.67 -7.40 -15.84
CA ASP A 164 2.09 -8.59 -15.27
C ASP A 164 2.72 -8.93 -13.90
N PRO A 165 1.93 -9.11 -12.83
CA PRO A 165 2.44 -9.40 -11.49
C PRO A 165 3.30 -10.68 -11.42
N ALA A 166 3.02 -11.69 -12.25
CA ALA A 166 3.84 -12.90 -12.27
C ALA A 166 5.21 -12.64 -12.91
N ALA A 167 5.27 -11.88 -14.00
CA ALA A 167 6.53 -11.44 -14.60
C ALA A 167 7.39 -10.60 -13.63
N MET A 168 6.76 -9.72 -12.84
CA MET A 168 7.47 -8.96 -11.81
C MET A 168 8.03 -9.86 -10.70
N ALA A 169 7.24 -10.83 -10.24
CA ALA A 169 7.67 -11.81 -9.25
C ALA A 169 8.85 -12.64 -9.73
N GLU A 170 8.80 -13.12 -10.98
CA GLU A 170 9.88 -13.88 -11.60
C GLU A 170 11.16 -13.04 -11.75
N ALA A 171 11.03 -11.78 -12.18
CA ALA A 171 12.17 -10.86 -12.28
C ALA A 171 12.83 -10.61 -10.92
N ALA A 172 12.03 -10.38 -9.87
CA ALA A 172 12.54 -10.18 -8.52
C ALA A 172 13.26 -11.43 -7.98
N LEU A 173 12.69 -12.62 -8.23
CA LEU A 173 13.31 -13.89 -7.85
C LEU A 173 14.65 -14.12 -8.56
N LYS A 174 14.70 -13.93 -9.89
CA LYS A 174 15.95 -14.03 -10.67
C LYS A 174 17.02 -13.06 -10.16
N LYS A 175 16.62 -11.82 -9.86
CA LYS A 175 17.53 -10.81 -9.30
C LYS A 175 18.07 -11.22 -7.93
N ALA A 176 17.21 -11.73 -7.04
CA ALA A 176 17.61 -12.18 -5.72
C ALA A 176 18.58 -13.38 -5.79
N VAL A 177 18.31 -14.35 -6.65
CA VAL A 177 19.20 -15.50 -6.89
C VAL A 177 20.57 -15.04 -7.40
N SER A 178 20.60 -14.14 -8.38
CA SER A 178 21.85 -13.57 -8.91
C SER A 178 22.66 -12.84 -7.82
N MET A 179 22.00 -12.02 -7.00
CA MET A 179 22.65 -11.31 -5.91
C MET A 179 23.21 -12.26 -4.84
N ALA A 180 22.48 -13.31 -4.48
CA ALA A 180 22.95 -14.34 -3.54
C ALA A 180 24.08 -15.21 -4.10
N GLY A 181 24.09 -15.46 -5.43
CA GLY A 181 25.19 -16.17 -6.09
C GLY A 181 26.50 -15.39 -6.08
N HIS A 182 26.44 -14.05 -6.18
CA HIS A 182 27.62 -13.20 -6.13
C HIS A 182 28.22 -13.08 -4.72
N THR A 183 27.41 -13.14 -3.65
CA THR A 183 27.92 -13.12 -2.28
C THR A 183 28.60 -14.44 -1.87
N ALA A 184 28.15 -15.57 -2.40
CA ALA A 184 28.82 -16.87 -2.18
C ALA A 184 30.21 -16.93 -2.83
N SER A 185 30.38 -16.33 -4.02
CA SER A 185 31.66 -16.27 -4.72
C SER A 185 32.67 -15.32 -4.04
N ALA A 186 32.20 -14.20 -3.48
CA ALA A 186 33.05 -13.23 -2.79
C ALA A 186 33.66 -13.78 -1.48
N HIS A 187 33.03 -14.76 -0.83
CA HIS A 187 33.55 -15.39 0.39
C HIS A 187 34.45 -16.62 0.13
N ALA A 188 34.58 -17.10 -1.10
CA ALA A 188 35.45 -18.22 -1.45
C ALA A 188 36.91 -17.81 -1.76
N HIS A 189 37.21 -16.51 -1.71
CA HIS A 189 38.54 -15.94 -2.04
C HIS A 189 39.24 -15.25 -0.85
N VAL A 190 38.90 -15.60 0.39
CA VAL A 190 39.60 -15.15 1.61
C VAL A 190 40.34 -16.31 2.25
#